data_AF-A0A3D2F8Z1-F1
#
_entry.id   AF-A0A3D2F8Z1-F1
#
_cell.length_a   1.000
_cell.length_b   1.000
_cell.length_c   1.000
_cell.angle_alpha   90.00
_cell.angle_beta   90.00
_cell.angle_gamma   90.00
#
_symmetry.space_group_name_H-M   'P 1'
#
loop_
_entity.id
_entity.type
_entity.pdbx_description
1 polymer ?
#
loop_
_entity_poly.entity_id
_entity_poly.type
_entity_poly.pdbx_seq_one_letter_code
_entity_poly.pdbx_strand_id
1 'polypeptide(L)' 'MTSSKTILRALAGETLPTPPIWMMRQAGR' A
#
# COMPACT_ATOMS: atom_id res chain seq x y z
N MET A 1 -7.36 -10.95 -13.49
CA MET A 1 -6.99 -11.26 -12.09
C MET A 1 -6.54 -9.97 -11.44
N THR A 2 -7.20 -9.53 -10.37
CA THR A 2 -6.79 -8.34 -9.62
C THR A 2 -5.59 -8.69 -8.74
N SER A 3 -4.43 -8.11 -9.02
CA SER A 3 -3.26 -8.24 -8.14
C SER A 3 -3.63 -7.77 -6.72
N SER A 4 -3.20 -8.52 -5.70
CA SER A 4 -3.49 -8.18 -4.30
C SER A 4 -2.79 -6.87 -3.93
N LYS A 5 -3.58 -5.87 -3.53
CA LYS A 5 -3.05 -4.55 -3.18
C LYS A 5 -2.27 -4.65 -1.87
N THR A 6 -0.96 -4.41 -1.92
CA THR A 6 -0.04 -4.47 -0.77
C THR A 6 -0.47 -3.55 0.38
N ILE A 7 -1.10 -2.42 0.07
CA ILE A 7 -1.64 -1.51 1.09
C ILE A 7 -2.73 -2.18 1.95
N LEU A 8 -3.59 -3.01 1.35
CA LEU A 8 -4.66 -3.69 2.09
C LEU A 8 -4.09 -4.75 3.03
N ARG A 9 -3.03 -5.44 2.60
CA ARG A 9 -2.33 -6.45 3.39
C ARG A 9 -1.65 -5.84 4.63
N ALA A 10 -0.97 -4.71 4.44
CA ALA A 10 -0.35 -3.99 5.55
C ALA A 10 -1.41 -3.48 6.55
N LEU A 11 -2.55 -2.96 6.07
CA LEU A 11 -3.66 -2.55 6.94
C LEU A 11 -4.33 -3.71 7.68
N ALA A 12 -4.28 -4.92 7.11
CA ALA A 12 -4.73 -6.14 7.77
C ALA A 12 -3.72 -6.69 8.81
N GLY A 13 -2.55 -6.05 8.96
CA GLY A 13 -1.53 -6.43 9.94
C GLY A 13 -0.51 -7.45 9.43
N GLU A 14 -0.48 -7.75 8.12
CA GLU A 14 0.57 -8.62 7.57
C GLU A 14 1.96 -7.95 7.64
N THR A 15 2.97 -8.71 8.07
CA THR A 15 4.37 -8.26 7.97
C THR A 15 4.87 -8.49 6.55
N LEU A 16 5.21 -7.40 5.85
CA LEU A 16 5.71 -7.43 4.48
C LEU A 16 7.23 -7.20 4.45
N PRO A 17 7.99 -7.89 3.56
CA PRO A 17 9.44 -7.69 3.43
C PRO A 17 9.84 -6.24 3.10
N THR A 18 9.00 -5.58 2.29
CA THR A 18 9.11 -4.16 1.97
C THR A 18 7.81 -3.47 2.39
N PRO A 19 7.88 -2.42 3.24
CA PRO A 19 6.69 -1.68 3.63
C PRO A 19 6.12 -0.90 2.43
N PRO A 20 4.80 -0.84 2.26
CA PRO A 20 4.19 0.02 1.25
C PRO A 20 4.38 1.50 1.64
N ILE A 21 4.67 2.34 0.65
CA ILE A 21 4.76 3.80 0.80
C ILE A 21 3.54 4.45 0.18
N TRP A 22 3.06 5.53 0.80
CA TRP A 22 2.09 6.45 0.20
C TRP A 22 2.48 7.88 0.51
N MET A 23 2.01 8.82 -0.31
CA MET A 23 2.22 10.24 -0.06
C MET A 23 0.88 10.96 -0.12
N MET A 24 0.59 11.75 0.91
CA MET A 24 -0.57 12.64 0.89
C MET A 24 -0.38 13.67 -0.22
N ARG A 25 -1.44 13.92 -1.00
CA ARG A 25 -1.41 14.87 -2.12
C ARG A 25 -0.32 14.56 -3.16
N GLN A 26 -0.05 13.26 -3.39
CA GLN A 26 0.90 12.79 -4.43
C GLN A 26 0.56 13.28 -5.85
N ALA A 27 -0.72 13.55 -6.11
CA ALA A 27 -1.17 14.21 -7.31
C ALA A 27 -1.63 15.62 -6.92
N GLY A 28 -0.97 16.63 -7.48
CA GLY A 28 -1.31 18.05 -7.34
C GLY A 28 -2.17 18.55 -8.49
N ARG A 29 -2.49 19.86 -8.45
CA ARG A 29 -3.08 20.54 -9.61
C ARG A 29 -2.11 20.58 -10.78
#